data_AF-A0A929I678-F1
#
_entry.id   AF-A0A929I678-F1
#
_cell.length_a   1.000
_cell.length_b   1.000
_cell.length_c   1.000
_cell.angle_alpha   90.00
_cell.angle_beta   90.00
_cell.angle_gamma   90.00
#
_symmetry.space_group_name_H-M   'P 1'
#
loop_
_entity.id
_entity.type
_entity.pdbx_description
1 polymer ?
#
loop_
_entity_poly.entity_id
_entity_poly.type
_entity_poly.pdbx_seq_one_letter_code
_entity_poly.pdbx_strand_id
1 'polypeptide(L)'
;GCGVQARTQLARTMEVRKLKTIKVWQFRAEDKQAERFRNWAKRTYNLETIISPDIDEVTTDVDILFTTTPSNKPLVNRVSPGTHINAIGADAKGKQEINPKILKQAKLIIDDWAQASHSGEINVPFRKRQIAKKDIYAQLGEIAAGKKKGRTSEEEITLFDSTGLAIQDISCAYTVYKELKDRAGIRRIKLF
;
A
#
# COMPACT_ATOMS: atom_id res chain seq x y z
N GLY A 1 -2.48 10.20 1.36
CA GLY A 1 -3.95 10.07 1.40
C GLY A 1 -4.38 9.53 2.75
N CYS A 2 -5.44 10.04 3.35
CA CYS A 2 -5.80 9.81 4.76
C CYS A 2 -7.14 9.07 4.94
N GLY A 3 -7.45 8.18 3.99
CA GLY A 3 -8.70 7.41 3.95
C GLY A 3 -8.69 6.17 4.87
N VAL A 4 -9.64 5.28 4.63
CA VAL A 4 -9.74 3.99 5.35
C VAL A 4 -8.47 3.15 5.16
N GLN A 5 -7.98 3.06 3.92
CA GLN A 5 -6.77 2.28 3.61
C GLN A 5 -5.53 2.81 4.35
N ALA A 6 -5.39 4.13 4.51
CA ALA A 6 -4.26 4.68 5.26
C ALA A 6 -4.24 4.17 6.71
N ARG A 7 -5.41 4.02 7.34
CA ARG A 7 -5.52 3.52 8.73
C ARG A 7 -5.15 2.04 8.81
N THR A 8 -5.65 1.22 7.89
CA THR A 8 -5.35 -0.22 7.87
C THR A 8 -3.88 -0.47 7.56
N GLN A 9 -3.30 0.28 6.60
CA GLN A 9 -1.87 0.22 6.27
C GLN A 9 -0.99 0.60 7.47
N LEU A 10 -1.31 1.70 8.18
CA LEU A 10 -0.59 2.05 9.40
C LEU A 10 -0.73 0.96 10.46
N ALA A 11 -1.97 0.52 10.74
CA ALA A 11 -2.24 -0.47 11.77
C ALA A 11 -1.46 -1.77 11.57
N ARG A 12 -1.42 -2.29 10.33
CA ARG A 12 -0.67 -3.50 9.99
C ARG A 12 0.84 -3.28 10.01
N THR A 13 1.30 -2.11 9.60
CA THR A 13 2.73 -1.79 9.67
C THR A 13 3.22 -1.71 11.11
N MET A 14 2.42 -1.16 12.03
CA MET A 14 2.75 -1.11 13.46
C MET A 14 2.91 -2.50 14.10
N GLU A 15 2.31 -3.55 13.53
CA GLU A 15 2.48 -4.94 13.99
C GLU A 15 3.83 -5.53 13.60
N VAL A 16 4.46 -5.02 12.53
CA VAL A 16 5.72 -5.55 11.98
C VAL A 16 6.88 -4.57 12.04
N ARG A 17 6.64 -3.31 12.39
CA ARG A 17 7.64 -2.23 12.50
C ARG A 17 7.30 -1.32 13.67
N LYS A 18 8.33 -0.80 14.33
CA LYS A 18 8.21 0.17 15.41
C LYS A 18 8.38 1.59 14.86
N LEU A 19 7.29 2.18 14.35
CA LEU A 19 7.31 3.55 13.84
C LEU A 19 7.27 4.55 15.01
N LYS A 20 7.96 5.68 14.85
CA LYS A 20 7.99 6.78 15.84
C LYS A 20 7.20 8.00 15.39
N THR A 21 7.22 8.27 14.10
CA THR A 21 6.61 9.44 13.48
C THR A 21 5.94 9.03 12.17
N ILE A 22 4.85 9.69 11.82
CA ILE A 22 4.21 9.57 10.51
C ILE A 22 4.05 10.96 9.87
N LYS A 23 4.53 11.09 8.64
CA LYS A 23 4.29 12.27 7.81
C LYS A 23 3.06 12.03 6.94
N VAL A 24 2.21 13.03 6.82
CA VAL A 24 0.87 12.88 6.21
C VAL A 24 0.60 14.03 5.24
N TRP A 25 0.22 13.64 4.02
CA TRP A 25 -0.33 14.54 3.01
C TRP A 25 -1.70 14.03 2.56
N GLN A 26 -2.62 14.97 2.30
CA GLN A 26 -3.98 14.69 1.88
C GLN A 26 -4.25 15.25 0.48
N PHE A 27 -4.83 14.40 -0.37
CA PHE A 27 -5.05 14.70 -1.79
C PHE A 27 -5.93 15.93 -2.02
N ARG A 28 -6.99 16.07 -1.22
CA ARG A 28 -7.87 17.24 -1.21
C ARG A 28 -7.60 18.03 0.06
N ALA A 29 -6.87 19.14 -0.05
CA ALA A 29 -6.38 19.89 1.10
C ALA A 29 -7.52 20.41 2.01
N GLU A 30 -8.70 20.63 1.44
CA GLU A 30 -9.92 21.04 2.14
C GLU A 30 -10.53 19.94 3.02
N ASP A 31 -10.16 18.68 2.82
CA ASP A 31 -10.67 17.56 3.61
C ASP A 31 -10.07 17.56 5.02
N LYS A 32 -10.93 17.46 6.04
CA LYS A 32 -10.52 17.24 7.44
C LYS A 32 -9.94 15.84 7.71
N GLN A 33 -9.65 15.06 6.67
CA GLN A 33 -9.21 13.68 6.77
C GLN A 33 -7.80 13.54 7.36
N ALA A 34 -6.86 14.43 7.01
CA ALA A 34 -5.53 14.45 7.62
C ALA A 34 -5.60 14.65 9.14
N GLU A 35 -6.43 15.59 9.57
CA GLU A 35 -6.65 15.89 10.98
C GLU A 35 -7.30 14.71 11.73
N ARG A 36 -8.33 14.11 11.15
CA ARG A 36 -8.97 12.90 11.70
C ARG A 36 -8.00 11.72 11.77
N PHE A 37 -7.11 11.59 10.80
CA PHE A 37 -6.08 10.55 10.81
C PHE A 37 -5.06 10.80 11.91
N ARG A 38 -4.53 12.03 12.04
CA ARG A 38 -3.63 12.44 13.13
C ARG A 38 -4.20 12.13 14.51
N ASN A 39 -5.44 12.57 14.76
CA ASN A 39 -6.08 12.36 16.07
C ASN A 39 -6.28 10.87 16.38
N TRP A 40 -6.63 10.08 15.36
CA TRP A 40 -6.72 8.63 15.50
C TRP A 40 -5.35 7.97 15.75
N ALA A 41 -4.30 8.35 15.01
CA ALA A 41 -2.96 7.81 15.16
C ALA A 41 -2.35 8.13 16.54
N LYS A 42 -2.52 9.38 17.00
CA LYS A 42 -2.12 9.79 18.36
C LYS A 42 -2.85 9.00 19.43
N ARG A 43 -4.19 8.88 19.34
CA ARG A 43 -4.99 8.16 20.34
C ARG A 43 -4.71 6.65 20.36
N THR A 44 -4.46 6.04 19.21
CA THR A 44 -4.35 4.57 19.08
C THR A 44 -2.93 4.09 19.33
N TYR A 45 -1.93 4.84 18.89
CA TYR A 45 -0.53 4.41 18.88
C TYR A 45 0.43 5.38 19.58
N ASN A 46 -0.07 6.50 20.12
CA ASN A 46 0.76 7.61 20.63
C ASN A 46 1.81 8.08 19.62
N LEU A 47 1.45 8.04 18.33
CA LEU A 47 2.37 8.33 17.23
C LEU A 47 2.39 9.83 16.93
N GLU A 48 3.59 10.41 16.84
CA GLU A 48 3.76 11.78 16.36
C GLU A 48 3.33 11.86 14.90
N THR A 49 2.48 12.82 14.55
CA THR A 49 1.98 12.98 13.19
C THR A 49 2.26 14.40 12.70
N ILE A 50 2.98 14.50 11.59
CA ILE A 50 3.31 15.75 10.92
C ILE A 50 2.44 15.83 9.67
N ILE A 51 1.61 16.87 9.56
CA ILE A 51 0.81 17.12 8.37
C ILE A 51 1.54 18.19 7.56
N SER A 52 1.84 17.90 6.30
CA SER A 52 2.43 18.86 5.39
C SER A 52 1.51 19.09 4.18
N PRO A 53 1.37 20.35 3.69
CA PRO A 53 0.72 20.64 2.43
C PRO A 53 1.59 20.26 1.22
N ASP A 54 2.90 20.11 1.41
CA ASP A 54 3.84 19.68 0.37
C ASP A 54 3.98 18.15 0.40
N ILE A 55 3.75 17.52 -0.75
CA ILE A 55 3.86 16.07 -0.88
C ILE A 55 5.33 15.60 -0.85
N ASP A 56 6.27 16.42 -1.31
CA ASP A 56 7.68 16.05 -1.32
C ASP A 56 8.19 15.88 0.12
N GLU A 57 7.77 16.74 1.06
CA GLU A 57 8.15 16.64 2.48
C GLU A 57 7.70 15.34 3.15
N VAL A 58 6.62 14.71 2.67
CA VAL A 58 6.10 13.46 3.22
C VAL A 58 6.55 12.21 2.46
N THR A 59 7.20 12.39 1.31
CA THR A 59 7.70 11.29 0.46
C THR A 59 9.22 11.17 0.51
N THR A 60 9.93 12.20 0.98
CA THR A 60 11.36 12.14 1.30
C THR A 60 11.60 11.96 2.80
N ASP A 61 12.75 11.37 3.12
CA ASP A 61 13.23 11.10 4.48
C ASP A 61 12.21 10.28 5.28
N VAL A 62 11.70 9.22 4.65
CA VAL A 62 10.79 8.23 5.24
C VAL A 62 11.25 6.82 4.89
N ASP A 63 11.21 5.92 5.88
CA ASP A 63 11.57 4.52 5.69
C ASP A 63 10.49 3.78 4.88
N ILE A 64 9.22 4.13 5.10
CA ILE A 64 8.05 3.49 4.51
C ILE A 64 7.06 4.56 4.03
N LEU A 65 6.66 4.46 2.77
CA LEU A 65 5.65 5.31 2.13
C LEU A 65 4.41 4.48 1.80
N PHE A 66 3.23 5.00 2.14
CA PHE A 66 1.94 4.46 1.70
C PHE A 66 1.28 5.43 0.74
N THR A 67 0.92 4.96 -0.46
CA THR A 67 0.06 5.72 -1.38
C THR A 67 -1.33 5.07 -1.38
N THR A 68 -2.36 5.88 -1.13
CA THR A 68 -3.74 5.40 -0.92
C THR A 68 -4.76 6.41 -1.47
N THR A 69 -4.41 7.13 -2.53
CA THR A 69 -5.27 8.13 -3.19
C THR A 69 -5.88 7.55 -4.46
N PRO A 70 -7.07 8.00 -4.88
CA PRO A 70 -7.69 7.53 -6.12
C PRO A 70 -7.17 8.31 -7.34
N SER A 71 -5.90 8.72 -7.37
CA SER A 71 -5.35 9.58 -8.42
C SER A 71 -5.28 8.87 -9.77
N ASN A 72 -5.48 9.62 -10.85
CA ASN A 72 -5.25 9.19 -12.24
C ASN A 72 -3.94 9.75 -12.83
N LYS A 73 -3.16 10.46 -12.02
CA LYS A 73 -1.92 11.12 -12.40
C LYS A 73 -0.88 10.92 -11.30
N PRO A 74 0.42 10.83 -11.64
CA PRO A 74 1.47 10.77 -10.65
C PRO A 74 1.40 11.97 -9.69
N LEU A 75 1.43 11.69 -8.40
CA LEU A 75 1.53 12.66 -7.31
C LEU A 75 2.93 12.61 -6.70
N VAL A 76 3.47 11.40 -6.49
CA VAL A 76 4.80 11.18 -5.92
C VAL A 76 5.85 11.30 -7.02
N ASN A 77 6.70 12.33 -6.92
CA ASN A 77 7.77 12.59 -7.88
C ASN A 77 9.16 12.30 -7.34
N ARG A 78 9.31 12.20 -6.01
CA ARG A 78 10.59 11.99 -5.33
C ARG A 78 10.40 11.02 -4.16
N VAL A 79 11.40 10.19 -3.93
CA VAL A 79 11.53 9.31 -2.77
C VAL A 79 13.01 9.23 -2.41
N SER A 80 13.32 9.05 -1.12
CA SER A 80 14.71 8.87 -0.69
C SER A 80 15.19 7.44 -1.03
N PRO A 81 16.51 7.24 -1.21
CA PRO A 81 17.09 5.91 -1.19
C PRO A 81 16.65 5.12 0.05
N GLY A 82 16.51 3.80 -0.10
CA GLY A 82 16.09 2.91 0.96
C GLY A 82 14.60 2.91 1.30
N THR A 83 13.79 3.83 0.77
CA THR A 83 12.34 3.84 1.02
C THR A 83 11.65 2.57 0.51
N HIS A 84 10.80 1.97 1.35
CA HIS A 84 9.83 0.96 0.93
C HIS A 84 8.48 1.61 0.64
N ILE A 85 7.89 1.32 -0.51
CA ILE A 85 6.64 1.92 -0.97
C ILE A 85 5.57 0.84 -1.05
N ASN A 86 4.45 1.06 -0.37
CA ASN A 86 3.21 0.30 -0.56
C ASN A 86 2.27 1.15 -1.43
N ALA A 87 2.14 0.77 -2.70
CA ALA A 87 1.25 1.41 -3.65
C ALA A 87 -0.11 0.71 -3.64
N ILE A 88 -1.10 1.34 -2.98
CA ILE A 88 -2.41 0.72 -2.67
C ILE A 88 -3.57 1.45 -3.37
N GLY A 89 -3.40 2.71 -3.76
CA GLY A 89 -4.51 3.53 -4.26
C GLY A 89 -4.94 3.23 -5.70
N ALA A 90 -4.06 2.65 -6.52
CA ALA A 90 -4.37 2.23 -7.87
C ALA A 90 -5.10 0.87 -7.86
N ASP A 91 -6.42 0.92 -7.99
CA ASP A 91 -7.33 -0.24 -7.96
C ASP A 91 -8.19 -0.36 -9.24
N ALA A 92 -7.95 0.50 -10.23
CA ALA A 92 -8.72 0.55 -11.46
C ALA A 92 -7.89 1.08 -12.62
N LYS A 93 -8.21 0.61 -13.84
CA LYS A 93 -7.57 1.06 -15.08
C LYS A 93 -7.48 2.58 -15.16
N GLY A 94 -6.26 3.09 -15.39
CA GLY A 94 -6.01 4.53 -15.52
C GLY A 94 -5.60 5.23 -14.23
N LYS A 95 -5.80 4.60 -13.07
CA LYS A 95 -5.26 5.10 -11.80
C LYS A 95 -3.75 4.88 -11.72
N GLN A 96 -3.07 5.81 -11.07
CA GLN A 96 -1.64 5.78 -10.76
C GLN A 96 -1.34 6.93 -9.78
N GLU A 97 -0.40 6.73 -8.88
CA GLU A 97 0.02 7.72 -7.88
C GLU A 97 1.51 8.08 -7.98
N ILE A 98 2.32 7.25 -8.64
CA ILE A 98 3.78 7.30 -8.56
C ILE A 98 4.38 7.59 -9.94
N ASN A 99 5.39 8.45 -9.96
CA ASN A 99 6.11 8.77 -11.18
C ASN A 99 6.81 7.51 -11.75
N PRO A 100 6.61 7.15 -13.04
CA PRO A 100 7.24 6.00 -13.67
C PRO A 100 8.77 5.90 -13.54
N LYS A 101 9.46 7.03 -13.34
CA LYS A 101 10.90 7.04 -13.07
C LYS A 101 11.25 6.33 -11.75
N ILE A 102 10.42 6.49 -10.72
CA ILE A 102 10.57 5.82 -9.43
C ILE A 102 10.33 4.31 -9.61
N LEU A 103 9.32 3.93 -10.38
CA LEU A 103 9.07 2.52 -10.69
C LEU A 103 10.28 1.84 -11.32
N LYS A 104 11.00 2.50 -12.24
CA LYS A 104 12.23 1.95 -12.85
C LYS A 104 13.41 1.80 -11.89
N GLN A 105 13.48 2.65 -10.88
CA GLN A 105 14.56 2.65 -9.90
C GLN A 105 14.30 1.67 -8.75
N ALA A 106 13.02 1.36 -8.50
CA ALA A 106 12.61 0.45 -7.46
C ALA A 106 12.75 -1.02 -7.87
N LYS A 107 13.05 -1.88 -6.91
CA LYS A 107 12.74 -3.30 -6.99
C LYS A 107 11.21 -3.43 -6.95
N LEU A 108 10.59 -3.70 -8.10
CA LEU A 108 9.13 -3.78 -8.28
C LEU A 108 8.59 -5.16 -7.90
N ILE A 109 7.80 -5.22 -6.85
CA ILE A 109 7.02 -6.39 -6.44
C ILE A 109 5.55 -6.11 -6.72
N ILE A 110 4.85 -7.07 -7.30
CA ILE A 110 3.40 -6.99 -7.53
C ILE A 110 2.69 -8.12 -6.78
N ASP A 111 1.38 -8.04 -6.60
CA ASP A 111 0.60 -9.17 -6.07
C ASP A 111 0.36 -10.25 -7.15
N ASP A 112 -0.25 -9.86 -8.28
CA ASP A 112 -0.55 -10.70 -9.43
C ASP A 112 -0.33 -9.94 -10.75
N TRP A 113 0.23 -10.61 -11.75
CA TRP A 113 0.49 -9.98 -13.05
C TRP A 113 -0.77 -9.49 -13.76
N ALA A 114 -1.83 -10.31 -13.81
CA ALA A 114 -3.03 -9.98 -14.57
C ALA A 114 -3.76 -8.78 -13.94
N GLN A 115 -3.84 -8.73 -12.61
CA GLN A 115 -4.47 -7.62 -11.90
C GLN A 115 -3.60 -6.35 -11.92
N ALA A 116 -2.31 -6.44 -11.56
CA ALA A 116 -1.44 -5.28 -11.48
C ALA A 116 -1.27 -4.59 -12.85
N SER A 117 -1.09 -5.36 -13.92
CA SER A 117 -0.98 -4.81 -15.29
C SER A 117 -2.28 -4.21 -15.82
N HIS A 118 -3.43 -4.56 -15.24
CA HIS A 118 -4.75 -4.02 -15.63
C HIS A 118 -5.17 -2.79 -14.82
N SER A 119 -4.98 -2.83 -13.49
CA SER A 119 -5.56 -1.88 -12.54
C SER A 119 -4.60 -1.36 -11.46
N GLY A 120 -3.48 -2.07 -11.21
CA GLY A 120 -2.49 -1.69 -10.20
C GLY A 120 -1.65 -0.49 -10.61
N GLU A 121 -0.75 -0.05 -9.76
CA GLU A 121 0.16 1.09 -10.00
C GLU A 121 0.94 0.96 -11.32
N ILE A 122 1.27 -0.27 -11.73
CA ILE A 122 1.99 -0.52 -12.99
C ILE A 122 1.12 -0.38 -14.25
N ASN A 123 -0.22 -0.32 -14.16
CA ASN A 123 -1.10 -0.42 -15.33
C ASN A 123 -0.86 0.67 -16.38
N VAL A 124 -0.76 1.94 -15.94
CA VAL A 124 -0.58 3.07 -16.84
C VAL A 124 0.85 3.12 -17.39
N PRO A 125 1.90 3.01 -16.54
CA PRO A 125 3.28 2.99 -17.03
C PRO A 125 3.54 1.83 -18.01
N PHE A 126 2.98 0.65 -17.76
CA PHE A 126 3.13 -0.52 -18.64
C PHE A 126 2.45 -0.28 -20.00
N ARG A 127 1.19 0.17 -20.00
CA ARG A 127 0.46 0.48 -21.24
C ARG A 127 1.13 1.57 -22.07
N LYS A 128 1.77 2.54 -21.42
CA LYS A 128 2.54 3.62 -22.05
C LYS A 128 3.97 3.22 -22.44
N ARG A 129 4.37 1.96 -22.26
CA ARG A 129 5.74 1.45 -22.51
C ARG A 129 6.81 2.20 -21.72
N GLN A 130 6.43 2.80 -20.59
CA GLN A 130 7.37 3.44 -19.68
C GLN A 130 8.08 2.38 -18.83
N ILE A 131 7.42 1.25 -18.57
CA ILE A 131 8.02 0.03 -18.01
C ILE A 131 7.64 -1.17 -18.89
N ALA A 132 8.36 -2.27 -18.73
CA ALA A 132 8.13 -3.55 -19.39
C ALA A 132 7.98 -4.67 -18.36
N LYS A 133 7.45 -5.83 -18.78
CA LYS A 133 7.28 -7.00 -17.90
C LYS A 133 8.57 -7.44 -17.21
N LYS A 134 9.72 -7.27 -17.88
CA LYS A 134 11.05 -7.58 -17.32
C LYS A 134 11.49 -6.67 -16.16
N ASP A 135 10.86 -5.50 -16.03
CA ASP A 135 11.14 -4.56 -14.94
C ASP A 135 10.44 -5.01 -13.65
N ILE A 136 9.47 -5.93 -13.73
CA ILE A 136 8.86 -6.55 -12.56
C ILE A 136 9.81 -7.59 -11.99
N TYR A 137 10.26 -7.35 -10.77
CA TYR A 137 11.21 -8.23 -10.09
C TYR A 137 10.55 -9.52 -9.62
N ALA A 138 9.39 -9.43 -8.94
CA ALA A 138 8.72 -10.59 -8.36
C ALA A 138 7.21 -10.38 -8.17
N GLN A 139 6.48 -11.48 -8.08
CA GLN A 139 5.18 -11.50 -7.39
C GLN A 139 5.39 -11.73 -5.89
N LEU A 140 4.53 -11.18 -5.04
CA LEU A 140 4.65 -11.26 -3.59
C LEU A 140 4.71 -12.72 -3.10
N GLY A 141 3.96 -13.62 -3.73
CA GLY A 141 4.00 -15.05 -3.43
C GLY A 141 5.35 -15.71 -3.69
N GLU A 142 6.15 -15.23 -4.65
CA GLU A 142 7.50 -15.76 -4.89
C GLU A 142 8.45 -15.39 -3.75
N ILE A 143 8.29 -14.20 -3.16
CA ILE A 143 9.07 -13.76 -2.00
C ILE A 143 8.62 -14.50 -0.75
N ALA A 144 7.31 -14.59 -0.52
CA ALA A 144 6.74 -15.30 0.64
C ALA A 144 7.13 -16.78 0.65
N ALA A 145 7.25 -17.41 -0.53
CA ALA A 145 7.70 -18.79 -0.67
C ALA A 145 9.24 -18.96 -0.63
N GLY A 146 10.01 -17.89 -0.43
CA GLY A 146 11.48 -17.92 -0.40
C GLY A 146 12.14 -18.17 -1.76
N LYS A 147 11.39 -18.12 -2.87
CA LYS A 147 11.91 -18.34 -4.23
C LYS A 147 12.69 -17.13 -4.75
N LYS A 148 12.31 -15.93 -4.30
CA LYS A 148 13.02 -14.68 -4.58
C LYS A 148 13.30 -13.95 -3.27
N LYS A 149 14.41 -13.21 -3.24
CA LYS A 149 14.78 -12.40 -2.08
C LYS A 149 13.92 -11.14 -2.04
N GLY A 150 13.66 -10.62 -0.84
CA GLY A 150 13.10 -9.27 -0.68
C GLY A 150 14.15 -8.19 -0.92
N ARG A 151 14.21 -7.21 -0.02
CA ARG A 151 15.27 -6.21 0.03
C ARG A 151 16.65 -6.86 0.14
N THR A 152 17.63 -6.34 -0.60
CA THR A 152 19.01 -6.86 -0.59
C THR A 152 20.08 -5.82 -0.25
N SER A 153 19.73 -4.54 -0.16
CA SER A 153 20.59 -3.48 0.36
C SER A 153 19.76 -2.39 1.05
N GLU A 154 20.41 -1.63 1.93
CA GLU A 154 19.77 -0.52 2.66
C GLU A 154 19.30 0.58 1.72
N GLU A 155 20.09 0.93 0.69
CA GLU A 155 19.78 2.00 -0.26
C GLU A 155 18.72 1.64 -1.31
N GLU A 156 18.34 0.36 -1.42
CA GLU A 156 17.41 -0.10 -2.45
C GLU A 156 16.02 0.51 -2.23
N ILE A 157 15.43 1.14 -3.25
CA ILE A 157 14.01 1.48 -3.21
C ILE A 157 13.24 0.18 -3.51
N THR A 158 12.25 -0.15 -2.69
CA THR A 158 11.35 -1.29 -2.94
C THR A 158 9.94 -0.78 -3.10
N LEU A 159 9.18 -1.33 -4.05
CA LEU A 159 7.78 -0.93 -4.27
C LEU A 159 6.92 -2.18 -4.40
N PHE A 160 5.89 -2.27 -3.57
CA PHE A 160 4.84 -3.26 -3.67
C PHE A 160 3.59 -2.64 -4.29
N ASP A 161 3.19 -3.12 -5.46
CA ASP A 161 1.93 -2.78 -6.14
C ASP A 161 0.85 -3.78 -5.72
N SER A 162 -0.18 -3.29 -5.04
CA SER A 162 -1.26 -4.09 -4.48
C SER A 162 -2.59 -3.76 -5.15
N THR A 163 -3.23 -4.78 -5.71
CA THR A 163 -4.58 -4.70 -6.31
C THR A 163 -5.64 -5.44 -5.50
N GLY A 164 -5.23 -6.41 -4.67
CA GLY A 164 -6.11 -7.22 -3.84
C GLY A 164 -6.53 -8.50 -4.56
N LEU A 165 -6.37 -9.63 -3.88
CA LEU A 165 -6.59 -10.96 -4.46
C LEU A 165 -7.67 -11.72 -3.70
N ALA A 166 -8.56 -12.40 -4.42
CA ALA A 166 -9.63 -13.21 -3.82
C ALA A 166 -9.12 -14.28 -2.85
N ILE A 167 -7.89 -14.77 -3.05
CA ILE A 167 -7.25 -15.71 -2.11
C ILE A 167 -7.04 -15.09 -0.72
N GLN A 168 -6.81 -13.79 -0.63
CA GLN A 168 -6.66 -13.07 0.64
C GLN A 168 -8.01 -12.99 1.36
N ASP A 169 -9.09 -12.67 0.62
CA ASP A 169 -10.44 -12.61 1.15
C ASP A 169 -10.91 -13.96 1.69
N ILE A 170 -10.75 -15.04 0.88
CA ILE A 170 -11.16 -16.38 1.28
C ILE A 170 -10.34 -16.87 2.48
N SER A 171 -9.03 -16.59 2.51
CA SER A 171 -8.17 -16.98 3.64
C SER A 171 -8.59 -16.28 4.93
N CYS A 172 -8.91 -14.99 4.86
CA CYS A 172 -9.43 -14.22 5.98
C CYS A 172 -10.81 -14.73 6.44
N ALA A 173 -11.74 -14.91 5.49
CA ALA A 173 -13.09 -15.40 5.76
C ALA A 173 -13.07 -16.79 6.40
N TYR A 174 -12.21 -17.68 5.92
CA TYR A 174 -12.05 -19.02 6.49
C TYR A 174 -11.52 -18.96 7.94
N THR A 175 -10.58 -18.06 8.22
CA THR A 175 -10.07 -17.83 9.58
C THR A 175 -11.20 -17.35 10.50
N VAL A 176 -11.95 -16.33 10.09
CA VAL A 176 -13.12 -15.83 10.83
C VAL A 176 -14.16 -16.93 11.04
N TYR A 177 -14.47 -17.71 10.01
CA TYR A 177 -15.42 -18.82 10.10
C TYR A 177 -14.97 -19.87 11.13
N LYS A 178 -13.70 -20.29 11.10
CA LYS A 178 -13.16 -21.28 12.05
C LYS A 178 -13.26 -20.81 13.50
N GLU A 179 -13.00 -19.54 13.75
CA GLU A 179 -13.06 -18.96 15.11
C GLU A 179 -14.50 -18.82 15.63
N LEU A 180 -15.48 -18.62 14.73
CA LEU A 180 -16.84 -18.29 15.12
C LEU A 180 -17.86 -19.43 14.98
N LYS A 181 -17.59 -20.47 14.17
CA LYS A 181 -18.58 -21.51 13.83
C LYS A 181 -19.26 -22.19 15.03
N ASP A 182 -18.54 -22.31 16.15
CA ASP A 182 -18.99 -22.97 17.38
C ASP A 182 -19.23 -21.98 18.53
N ARG A 183 -19.07 -20.67 18.29
CA ARG A 183 -19.23 -19.64 19.31
C ARG A 183 -20.70 -19.41 19.63
N ALA A 184 -21.04 -19.38 20.92
CA ALA A 184 -22.38 -19.01 21.37
C ALA A 184 -22.78 -17.60 20.86
N GLY A 185 -24.05 -17.44 20.47
CA GLY A 185 -24.57 -16.17 19.96
C GLY A 185 -24.42 -15.97 18.44
N ILE A 186 -23.78 -16.88 17.70
CA ILE A 186 -23.78 -16.86 16.24
C ILE A 186 -25.12 -17.39 15.71
N ARG A 187 -25.88 -16.52 15.02
CA ARG A 187 -27.16 -16.88 14.41
C ARG A 187 -26.95 -17.88 13.27
N ARG A 188 -27.55 -19.05 13.38
CA ARG A 188 -27.62 -20.04 12.30
C ARG A 188 -28.92 -19.83 11.53
N ILE A 189 -28.82 -19.74 10.21
CA ILE A 189 -29.96 -19.58 9.29
C ILE A 189 -30.02 -20.84 8.43
N LYS A 190 -31.14 -21.57 8.51
CA LYS A 190 -31.42 -22.69 7.61
C LYS A 190 -31.93 -22.12 6.30
N LEU A 191 -31.11 -22.20 5.25
CA LEU A 191 -31.49 -21.71 3.92
C LEU A 191 -32.37 -22.71 3.15
N PHE A 192 -32.22 -24.00 3.45
CA PHE A 192 -32.95 -25.12 2.88
C PHE A 192 -33.32 -26.10 3.99
#